data_AF-A0A957U2B8-F1
#
_entry.id   AF-A0A957U2B8-F1
#
_cell.length_a   1.000
_cell.length_b   1.000
_cell.length_c   1.000
_cell.angle_alpha   90.00
_cell.angle_beta   90.00
_cell.angle_gamma   90.00
#
_symmetry.space_group_name_H-M   'P 1'
#
loop_
_entity.id
_entity.type
_entity.pdbx_description
1 polymer ?
#
loop_
_entity_poly.entity_id
_entity_poly.type
_entity_poly.pdbx_seq_one_letter_code
_entity_poly.pdbx_strand_id
1 'polypeptide(L)'
;FQWEGMTPSAIIRKRQKQIHRALARHQVEVRADSPDWAEVQAVLSRGDRRLAEVLLAIPPDQLTVRSFFATMDDLGLDKDEYVGKWEIGAPLPWDVVQSGVSESYFHYELKLAARDETGLSCPPDSAGCLSCQACDPAWAFRYGTNDARPVPAAKGGPWRAEDWQPWTRLKDEKHAETTPIALVMPD
;
A
#
# COMPACT_ATOMS: atom_id res chain seq x y z
N PHE A 1 -5.47 1.83 0.73
CA PHE A 1 -5.19 3.27 0.67
C PHE A 1 -3.96 3.57 1.48
N GLN A 2 -2.87 3.89 0.80
CA GLN A 2 -1.56 4.04 1.43
C GLN A 2 -1.48 5.12 2.53
N TRP A 3 -2.39 6.10 2.50
CA TRP A 3 -2.49 7.15 3.51
C TRP A 3 -3.58 6.92 4.55
N GLU A 4 -4.50 5.96 4.35
CA GLU A 4 -5.56 5.74 5.33
C GLU A 4 -5.04 4.96 6.52
N GLY A 5 -5.59 5.25 7.70
CA GLY A 5 -5.30 4.51 8.90
C GLY A 5 -5.83 3.08 8.82
N MET A 6 -5.14 2.18 9.52
CA MET A 6 -5.65 0.84 9.76
C MET A 6 -7.00 0.92 10.49
N THR A 7 -7.94 0.04 10.12
CA THR A 7 -9.16 -0.13 10.92
C THR A 7 -8.77 -0.62 12.32
N PRO A 8 -9.25 0.01 13.42
CA PRO A 8 -8.92 -0.42 14.78
C PRO A 8 -9.16 -1.92 15.03
N SER A 9 -8.22 -2.58 15.72
CA SER A 9 -8.26 -4.01 16.02
C SER A 9 -9.57 -4.45 16.69
N ALA A 10 -10.14 -3.62 17.57
CA ALA A 10 -11.43 -3.84 18.19
C ALA A 10 -12.59 -3.95 17.17
N ILE A 11 -12.56 -3.12 16.11
CA ILE A 11 -13.55 -3.15 15.03
C ILE A 11 -13.34 -4.40 14.16
N ILE A 12 -12.10 -4.75 13.84
CA ILE A 12 -11.77 -5.98 13.11
C ILE A 12 -12.31 -7.20 13.88
N ARG A 13 -12.01 -7.29 15.18
CA ARG A 13 -12.49 -8.37 16.06
C ARG A 13 -14.01 -8.46 16.08
N LYS A 14 -14.71 -7.32 16.15
CA LYS A 14 -16.18 -7.26 16.09
C LYS A 14 -16.72 -7.79 14.76
N ARG A 15 -16.14 -7.36 13.63
CA ARG A 15 -16.54 -7.79 12.28
C ARG A 15 -16.28 -9.27 12.05
N GLN A 16 -15.10 -9.78 12.42
CA GLN A 16 -14.78 -11.20 12.37
C GLN A 16 -15.79 -12.01 13.18
N LYS A 17 -16.09 -11.62 14.43
CA LYS A 17 -17.08 -12.31 15.27
C LYS A 17 -18.47 -12.35 14.63
N GLN A 18 -18.88 -11.29 13.95
CA GLN A 18 -20.15 -11.26 13.21
C GLN A 18 -20.15 -12.27 12.05
N ILE A 19 -19.08 -12.31 11.26
CA ILE A 19 -18.91 -13.24 10.14
C ILE A 19 -18.91 -14.69 10.63
N HIS A 20 -18.11 -15.01 11.65
CA HIS A 20 -18.08 -16.35 12.26
C HIS A 20 -19.48 -16.81 12.70
N ARG A 21 -20.24 -15.95 13.39
CA ARG A 21 -21.61 -16.28 13.83
C ARG A 21 -22.57 -16.50 12.65
N ALA A 22 -22.48 -15.64 11.63
CA ALA A 22 -23.36 -15.71 10.47
C ALA A 22 -23.10 -16.94 9.60
N LEU A 23 -21.86 -17.43 9.55
CA LEU A 23 -21.43 -18.57 8.73
C LEU A 23 -21.46 -19.90 9.48
N ALA A 24 -21.34 -19.89 10.81
CA ALA A 24 -21.41 -21.11 11.63
C ALA A 24 -22.72 -21.89 11.41
N ARG A 25 -23.86 -21.20 11.25
CA ARG A 25 -25.17 -21.83 10.94
C ARG A 25 -25.21 -22.56 9.61
N HIS A 26 -24.25 -22.27 8.72
CA HIS A 26 -24.10 -22.91 7.42
C HIS A 26 -23.00 -23.99 7.43
N GLN A 27 -22.47 -24.34 8.60
CA GLN A 27 -21.36 -25.30 8.77
C GLN A 27 -20.09 -24.89 7.99
N VAL A 28 -19.90 -23.60 7.78
CA VAL A 28 -18.71 -23.04 7.12
C VAL A 28 -17.68 -22.69 8.19
N GLU A 29 -16.50 -23.31 8.12
CA GLU A 29 -15.34 -22.92 8.92
C GLU A 29 -14.77 -21.61 8.37
N VAL A 30 -14.59 -20.62 9.23
CA VAL A 30 -13.97 -19.35 8.88
C VAL A 30 -12.58 -19.31 9.47
N ARG A 31 -11.57 -19.08 8.62
CA ARG A 31 -10.20 -18.80 9.03
C ARG A 31 -9.93 -17.32 8.84
N ALA A 32 -9.47 -16.66 9.89
CA ALA A 32 -9.17 -15.24 9.89
C ALA A 32 -7.87 -14.98 10.65
N ASP A 33 -7.11 -13.99 10.20
CA ASP A 33 -5.90 -13.56 10.88
C ASP A 33 -6.22 -12.93 12.24
N SER A 34 -5.25 -13.01 13.16
CA SER A 34 -5.40 -12.45 14.50
C SER A 34 -5.51 -10.92 14.46
N PRO A 35 -6.58 -10.33 15.03
CA PRO A 35 -6.71 -8.87 15.13
C PRO A 35 -5.56 -8.20 15.89
N ASP A 36 -4.94 -8.89 16.84
CA ASP A 36 -3.84 -8.34 17.65
C ASP A 36 -2.53 -8.31 16.85
N TRP A 37 -2.30 -9.33 16.02
CA TRP A 37 -1.16 -9.35 15.10
C TRP A 37 -1.35 -8.42 13.90
N ALA A 38 -2.59 -8.08 13.55
CA ALA A 38 -2.86 -7.16 12.45
C ALA A 38 -2.24 -5.77 12.67
N GLU A 39 -2.15 -5.28 13.92
CA GLU A 39 -1.46 -4.02 14.22
C GLU A 39 0.06 -4.14 13.98
N VAL A 40 0.68 -5.25 14.40
CA VAL A 40 2.10 -5.53 14.11
C VAL A 40 2.35 -5.57 12.60
N GLN A 41 1.49 -6.28 11.85
CA GLN A 41 1.58 -6.33 10.39
C GLN A 41 1.42 -4.96 9.74
N ALA A 42 0.53 -4.10 10.26
CA ALA A 42 0.37 -2.74 9.77
C ALA A 42 1.62 -1.89 10.01
N VAL A 43 2.24 -1.99 11.19
CA VAL A 43 3.52 -1.33 11.48
C VAL A 43 4.60 -1.81 10.51
N LEU A 44 4.78 -3.12 10.34
CA LEU A 44 5.80 -3.68 9.45
C LEU A 44 5.59 -3.30 7.98
N SER A 45 4.34 -3.33 7.51
CA SER A 45 4.00 -2.93 6.14
C SER A 45 4.25 -1.45 5.87
N ARG A 46 4.28 -0.64 6.93
CA ARG A 46 4.47 0.80 6.87
C ARG A 46 5.80 1.26 7.47
N GLY A 47 6.71 0.33 7.74
CA GLY A 47 7.96 0.57 8.43
C GLY A 47 8.91 1.44 7.63
N ASP A 48 9.64 2.28 8.33
CA ASP A 48 10.80 3.01 7.81
C ASP A 48 12.10 2.42 8.39
N ARG A 49 13.23 3.09 8.15
CA ARG A 49 14.54 2.63 8.64
C ARG A 49 14.61 2.54 10.17
N ARG A 50 13.82 3.33 10.91
CA ARG A 50 13.81 3.32 12.38
C ARG A 50 13.31 1.96 12.91
N LEU A 51 12.40 1.32 12.19
CA LEU A 51 11.83 0.03 12.58
C LEU A 51 12.84 -1.13 12.51
N ALA A 52 13.96 -0.97 11.80
CA ALA A 52 15.01 -1.98 11.75
C ALA A 52 15.60 -2.28 13.14
N GLU A 53 15.78 -1.25 13.97
CA GLU A 53 16.30 -1.40 15.34
C GLU A 53 15.36 -2.23 16.22
N VAL A 54 14.04 -2.07 16.05
CA VAL A 54 13.03 -2.88 16.75
C VAL A 54 13.17 -4.35 16.38
N LEU A 55 13.35 -4.65 15.09
CA LEU A 55 13.50 -6.02 14.61
C LEU A 55 14.81 -6.67 15.09
N LEU A 56 15.89 -5.90 15.18
CA LEU A 56 17.18 -6.38 15.68
C LEU A 56 17.20 -6.58 17.20
N ALA A 57 16.41 -5.79 17.94
CA ALA A 57 16.32 -5.86 19.39
C ALA A 57 15.49 -7.05 19.90
N ILE A 58 14.67 -7.69 19.06
CA ILE A 58 13.78 -8.79 19.47
C ILE A 58 14.31 -10.14 18.96
N PRO A 59 14.76 -11.03 19.86
CA PRO A 59 15.10 -12.41 19.49
C PRO A 59 13.87 -13.14 18.89
N PRO A 60 14.04 -13.97 17.84
CA PRO A 60 12.91 -14.64 17.18
C PRO A 60 12.03 -15.49 18.11
N ASP A 61 12.61 -16.11 19.13
CA ASP A 61 11.94 -16.92 20.14
C ASP A 61 11.16 -16.09 21.19
N GLN A 62 11.37 -14.77 21.19
CA GLN A 62 10.74 -13.82 22.12
C GLN A 62 9.73 -12.89 21.43
N LEU A 63 9.50 -13.07 20.12
CA LEU A 63 8.59 -12.23 19.35
C LEU A 63 7.13 -12.52 19.73
N THR A 64 6.49 -11.53 20.33
CA THR A 64 5.07 -11.50 20.66
C THR A 64 4.53 -10.10 20.36
N VAL A 65 3.21 -9.94 20.24
CA VAL A 65 2.58 -8.61 20.10
C VAL A 65 3.02 -7.65 21.21
N ARG A 66 3.12 -8.16 22.45
CA ARG A 66 3.53 -7.37 23.61
C ARG A 66 4.99 -6.95 23.53
N SER A 67 5.91 -7.90 23.26
CA SER A 67 7.34 -7.59 23.18
C SER A 67 7.64 -6.67 22.00
N PHE A 68 6.93 -6.81 20.87
CA PHE A 68 7.06 -5.92 19.73
C PHE A 68 6.76 -4.46 20.09
N PHE A 69 5.57 -4.19 20.65
CA PHE A 69 5.20 -2.83 21.01
C PHE A 69 5.97 -2.27 22.21
N ALA A 70 6.37 -3.12 23.16
CA ALA A 70 7.25 -2.68 24.24
C ALA A 70 8.62 -2.24 23.70
N THR A 71 9.20 -3.00 22.77
CA THR A 71 10.48 -2.65 22.16
C THR A 71 10.39 -1.38 21.30
N MET A 72 9.27 -1.16 20.60
CA MET A 72 9.01 0.11 19.91
C MET A 72 9.04 1.29 20.89
N ASP A 73 8.32 1.18 22.01
CA ASP A 73 8.26 2.22 23.05
C ASP A 73 9.64 2.48 23.67
N ASP A 74 10.39 1.41 23.99
CA ASP A 74 11.77 1.49 24.50
C ASP A 74 12.73 2.20 23.53
N LEU A 75 12.47 2.11 22.22
CA LEU A 75 13.23 2.78 21.16
C LEU A 75 12.64 4.14 20.74
N GLY A 76 11.63 4.63 21.46
CA GLY A 76 10.99 5.93 21.21
C GLY A 76 10.18 5.98 19.92
N LEU A 77 9.62 4.86 19.47
CA LEU A 77 8.71 4.77 18.34
C LEU A 77 7.28 4.64 18.83
N ASP A 78 6.41 5.55 18.39
CA ASP A 78 4.98 5.46 18.64
C ASP A 78 4.31 4.61 17.55
N LYS A 79 3.58 3.56 17.96
CA LYS A 79 2.82 2.72 17.03
C LYS A 79 1.77 3.52 16.25
N ASP A 80 1.18 4.55 16.85
CA ASP A 80 0.09 5.31 16.24
C ASP A 80 0.58 6.16 15.05
N GLU A 81 1.87 6.51 15.03
CA GLU A 81 2.53 7.09 13.84
C GLU A 81 2.49 6.14 12.64
N TYR A 82 2.55 4.83 12.87
CA TYR A 82 2.59 3.82 11.81
C TYR A 82 1.20 3.28 11.45
N VAL A 83 0.27 3.13 12.41
CA VAL A 83 -1.07 2.57 12.12
C VAL A 83 -2.11 3.64 11.80
N GLY A 84 -1.84 4.89 12.16
CA GLY A 84 -2.74 6.03 11.95
C GLY A 84 -2.86 6.47 10.49
N LYS A 85 -3.72 7.48 10.27
CA LYS A 85 -3.87 8.13 8.97
C LYS A 85 -2.67 9.03 8.71
N TRP A 86 -2.16 9.02 7.48
CA TRP A 86 -1.15 9.96 7.01
C TRP A 86 -1.78 11.06 6.15
N GLU A 87 -1.08 12.19 6.08
CA GLU A 87 -1.44 13.26 5.15
C GLU A 87 -1.25 12.78 3.71
N ILE A 88 -2.23 13.08 2.86
CA ILE A 88 -2.19 12.71 1.44
C ILE A 88 -1.05 13.48 0.76
N GLY A 89 -0.14 12.75 0.12
CA GLY A 89 1.03 13.32 -0.54
C GLY A 89 2.22 13.57 0.39
N ALA A 90 2.12 13.22 1.67
CA ALA A 90 3.29 13.15 2.54
C ALA A 90 4.28 12.08 2.04
N PRO A 91 5.60 12.27 2.23
CA PRO A 91 6.60 11.27 1.90
C PRO A 91 6.32 9.93 2.59
N LEU A 92 6.38 8.84 1.84
CA LEU A 92 6.15 7.48 2.31
C LEU A 92 7.47 6.70 2.40
N PRO A 93 7.65 5.77 3.36
CA PRO A 93 8.88 5.00 3.47
C PRO A 93 9.26 4.21 2.21
N TRP A 94 8.26 3.77 1.43
CA TRP A 94 8.45 3.06 0.16
C TRP A 94 8.49 3.97 -1.07
N ASP A 95 8.50 5.30 -0.93
CA ASP A 95 8.62 6.22 -2.07
C ASP A 95 9.93 6.07 -2.84
N VAL A 96 10.93 5.43 -2.21
CA VAL A 96 12.21 5.03 -2.82
C VAL A 96 12.04 3.92 -3.85
N VAL A 97 10.93 3.18 -3.82
CA VAL A 97 10.64 2.09 -4.75
C VAL A 97 9.85 2.63 -5.94
N GLN A 98 10.40 2.47 -7.14
CA GLN A 98 9.72 2.80 -8.39
C GLN A 98 8.88 1.61 -8.87
N SER A 99 7.58 1.66 -8.62
CA SER A 99 6.62 0.65 -9.13
C SER A 99 6.11 0.96 -10.55
N GLY A 100 6.40 2.17 -11.06
CA GLY A 100 5.88 2.68 -12.32
C GLY A 100 4.42 3.17 -12.26
N VAL A 101 3.71 2.98 -11.14
CA VAL A 101 2.39 3.57 -10.89
C VAL A 101 2.57 4.99 -10.36
N SER A 102 1.94 5.98 -10.99
CA SER A 102 2.01 7.38 -10.55
C SER A 102 1.20 7.64 -9.29
N GLU A 103 1.62 8.61 -8.47
CA GLU A 103 0.86 8.99 -7.26
C GLU A 103 -0.55 9.46 -7.59
N SER A 104 -0.75 10.16 -8.71
CA SER A 104 -2.07 10.58 -9.21
C SER A 104 -3.06 9.42 -9.37
N TYR A 105 -2.57 8.22 -9.70
CA TYR A 105 -3.39 7.00 -9.76
C TYR A 105 -3.83 6.56 -8.36
N PHE A 106 -2.93 6.62 -7.37
CA PHE A 106 -3.28 6.35 -5.97
C PHE A 106 -4.29 7.36 -5.41
N HIS A 107 -4.21 8.63 -5.81
CA HIS A 107 -5.24 9.65 -5.46
C HIS A 107 -6.58 9.34 -6.12
N TYR A 108 -6.57 8.88 -7.37
CA TYR A 108 -7.78 8.46 -8.09
C TYR A 108 -8.46 7.27 -7.38
N GLU A 109 -7.71 6.21 -7.10
CA GLU A 109 -8.24 5.03 -6.37
C GLU A 109 -8.75 5.43 -4.97
N LEU A 110 -8.09 6.38 -4.29
CA LEU A 110 -8.53 6.89 -2.98
C LEU A 110 -9.90 7.56 -3.03
N LYS A 111 -10.16 8.33 -4.09
CA LYS A 111 -11.47 8.95 -4.30
C LYS A 111 -12.56 7.91 -4.58
N LEU A 112 -12.24 6.84 -5.30
CA LEU A 112 -13.19 5.77 -5.59
C LEU A 112 -13.59 5.02 -4.33
N ALA A 113 -12.62 4.57 -3.53
CA ALA A 113 -12.98 3.83 -2.32
C ALA A 113 -13.63 4.67 -1.24
N ALA A 114 -13.35 5.98 -1.17
CA ALA A 114 -14.11 6.88 -0.32
C ALA A 114 -15.61 6.94 -0.68
N ARG A 115 -15.99 6.46 -1.87
CA ARG A 115 -17.37 6.35 -2.38
C ARG A 115 -17.86 4.90 -2.46
N ASP A 116 -17.10 3.94 -1.94
CA ASP A 116 -17.35 2.51 -2.11
C ASP A 116 -17.45 2.08 -3.60
N GLU A 117 -16.76 2.79 -4.48
CA GLU A 117 -16.69 2.51 -5.91
C GLU A 117 -15.46 1.64 -6.23
N THR A 118 -15.61 0.68 -7.15
CA THR A 118 -14.49 -0.15 -7.60
C THR A 118 -13.67 0.54 -8.68
N GLY A 119 -12.35 0.47 -8.57
CA GLY A 119 -11.41 0.85 -9.62
C GLY A 119 -11.42 -0.09 -10.83
N LEU A 120 -10.60 0.24 -11.82
CA LEU A 120 -10.37 -0.65 -12.97
C LEU A 120 -9.53 -1.85 -12.53
N SER A 121 -9.77 -3.02 -13.13
CA SER A 121 -8.88 -4.17 -12.96
C SER A 121 -7.47 -3.86 -13.47
N CYS A 122 -6.44 -4.63 -13.10
CA CYS A 122 -5.17 -4.59 -13.81
C CYS A 122 -4.97 -5.90 -14.58
N PRO A 123 -4.87 -5.90 -15.92
CA PRO A 123 -4.98 -4.73 -16.80
C PRO A 123 -6.41 -4.11 -16.81
N PRO A 124 -6.53 -2.77 -16.99
CA PRO A 124 -7.79 -2.01 -16.98
C PRO A 124 -8.78 -2.46 -18.05
N ASP A 125 -8.26 -3.08 -19.10
CA ASP A 125 -9.03 -3.90 -20.00
C ASP A 125 -8.46 -5.32 -20.04
N SER A 126 -9.24 -6.26 -20.53
CA SER A 126 -8.83 -7.65 -20.70
C SER A 126 -7.80 -7.86 -21.82
N ALA A 127 -7.16 -6.81 -22.34
CA ALA A 127 -6.23 -6.91 -23.47
C ALA A 127 -4.87 -6.27 -23.23
N GLY A 128 -4.66 -5.65 -22.08
CA GLY A 128 -3.33 -5.30 -21.62
C GLY A 128 -3.09 -3.81 -21.47
N CYS A 129 -2.12 -3.48 -20.64
CA CYS A 129 -1.77 -2.11 -20.31
C CYS A 129 -0.27 -2.01 -20.04
N LEU A 130 0.35 -0.99 -20.61
CA LEU A 130 1.75 -0.63 -20.35
C LEU A 130 1.89 0.74 -19.69
N SER A 131 0.80 1.37 -19.26
CA SER A 131 0.82 2.76 -18.79
C SER A 131 1.62 2.97 -17.52
N CYS A 132 1.67 1.98 -16.63
CA CYS A 132 2.56 2.01 -15.47
C CYS A 132 3.89 1.29 -15.71
N GLN A 133 4.04 0.55 -16.81
CA GLN A 133 5.24 -0.27 -17.12
C GLN A 133 5.67 -1.25 -16.02
N ALA A 134 4.79 -1.56 -15.04
CA ALA A 134 5.08 -2.52 -13.98
C ALA A 134 5.18 -3.97 -14.50
N CYS A 135 4.56 -4.24 -15.65
CA CYS A 135 4.57 -5.53 -16.32
C CYS A 135 5.29 -5.42 -17.67
N ASP A 136 5.96 -6.50 -18.08
CA ASP A 136 6.50 -6.58 -19.44
C ASP A 136 5.38 -6.73 -20.49
N PRO A 137 5.68 -6.51 -21.79
CA PRO A 137 4.69 -6.66 -22.85
C PRO A 137 4.06 -8.06 -22.94
N ALA A 138 4.80 -9.13 -22.69
CA ALA A 138 4.25 -10.49 -22.76
C ALA A 138 3.18 -10.69 -21.68
N TRP A 139 3.41 -10.20 -20.46
CA TRP A 139 2.43 -10.26 -19.38
C TRP A 139 1.25 -9.31 -19.61
N ALA A 140 1.53 -8.08 -20.05
CA ALA A 140 0.52 -7.07 -20.32
C ALA A 140 -0.52 -7.60 -21.32
N PHE A 141 -0.07 -8.14 -22.45
CA PHE A 141 -0.93 -8.58 -23.56
C PHE A 141 -1.25 -10.08 -23.55
N ARG A 142 -1.14 -10.76 -22.39
CA ARG A 142 -1.31 -12.22 -22.26
C ARG A 142 -2.68 -12.77 -22.71
N TYR A 143 -3.67 -11.92 -22.89
CA TYR A 143 -5.02 -12.27 -23.35
C TYR A 143 -5.32 -11.80 -24.80
N GLY A 144 -4.31 -11.29 -25.53
CA GLY A 144 -4.40 -10.82 -26.93
C GLY A 144 -4.27 -9.30 -27.09
N THR A 145 -4.08 -8.82 -28.33
CA THR A 145 -4.04 -7.39 -28.70
C THR A 145 -5.46 -6.88 -29.02
N ASN A 146 -5.95 -5.85 -28.32
CA ASN A 146 -7.29 -5.26 -28.55
C ASN A 146 -7.27 -4.20 -29.66
N ASP A 147 -6.95 -4.60 -30.89
CA ASP A 147 -6.90 -3.66 -32.02
C ASP A 147 -8.29 -3.07 -32.38
N ALA A 148 -9.38 -3.64 -31.84
CA ALA A 148 -10.76 -3.37 -32.27
C ALA A 148 -11.72 -2.83 -31.18
N ARG A 149 -11.24 -2.40 -29.99
CA ARG A 149 -12.13 -1.99 -28.88
C ARG A 149 -12.04 -0.49 -28.56
N PRO A 150 -13.17 0.23 -28.41
CA PRO A 150 -13.16 1.58 -27.90
C PRO A 150 -12.83 1.56 -26.40
N VAL A 151 -11.73 2.21 -26.01
CA VAL A 151 -11.41 2.53 -24.61
C VAL A 151 -12.66 3.17 -23.99
N PRO A 152 -13.15 2.75 -22.81
CA PRO A 152 -14.22 3.46 -22.14
C PRO A 152 -13.80 4.91 -21.98
N ALA A 153 -14.44 5.81 -22.72
CA ALA A 153 -14.18 7.23 -22.62
C ALA A 153 -14.58 7.65 -21.20
N ALA A 154 -13.61 7.79 -20.30
CA ALA A 154 -13.80 8.63 -19.13
C ALA A 154 -14.27 10.00 -19.64
N LYS A 155 -15.10 10.71 -18.87
CA LYS A 155 -15.49 12.09 -19.22
C LYS A 155 -14.22 12.91 -19.49
N GLY A 156 -13.92 13.18 -20.76
CA GLY A 156 -12.63 13.72 -21.20
C GLY A 156 -12.04 13.08 -22.47
N GLY A 157 -12.54 11.93 -22.91
CA GLY A 157 -12.09 11.25 -24.14
C GLY A 157 -11.47 9.87 -23.86
N PRO A 158 -11.03 9.14 -24.91
CA PRO A 158 -10.34 7.87 -24.73
C PRO A 158 -9.02 8.13 -24.00
N TRP A 159 -8.86 7.55 -22.81
CA TRP A 159 -7.59 7.60 -22.10
C TRP A 159 -6.52 6.87 -22.92
N ARG A 160 -5.41 7.55 -23.24
CA ARG A 160 -4.27 6.96 -23.94
C ARG A 160 -3.11 6.78 -22.97
N ALA A 161 -2.46 5.62 -23.04
CA ALA A 161 -1.23 5.35 -22.29
C ALA A 161 -0.14 6.38 -22.65
N GLU A 162 -0.16 6.89 -23.88
CA GLU A 162 0.75 7.92 -24.38
C GLU A 162 0.61 9.30 -23.69
N ASP A 163 -0.54 9.61 -23.09
CA ASP A 163 -0.80 10.90 -22.42
C ASP A 163 -0.24 10.94 -20.99
N TRP A 164 0.30 9.81 -20.50
CA TRP A 164 0.91 9.72 -19.18
C TRP A 164 2.33 10.26 -19.20
N GLN A 165 2.58 11.36 -18.49
CA GLN A 165 3.96 11.77 -18.21
C GLN A 165 4.52 10.95 -17.04
N PRO A 166 5.72 10.37 -17.20
CA PRO A 166 6.39 9.66 -16.13
C PRO A 166 6.51 10.51 -14.86
N TRP A 167 6.08 9.90 -13.75
CA TRP A 167 6.17 10.48 -12.41
C TRP A 167 7.59 10.93 -12.02
N THR A 168 8.62 10.43 -12.72
CA THR A 168 10.02 10.85 -12.61
C THR A 168 10.21 12.36 -12.82
N ARG A 169 9.56 12.98 -13.82
CA ARG A 169 9.75 14.42 -14.10
C ARG A 169 9.19 15.32 -12.99
N LEU A 170 8.09 14.91 -12.35
CA LEU A 170 7.48 15.64 -11.23
C LEU A 170 8.23 15.43 -9.89
N LYS A 171 8.82 14.24 -9.69
CA LYS A 171 9.65 13.95 -8.51
C LYS A 171 11.02 14.63 -8.59
N ASP A 172 11.66 14.68 -9.75
CA ASP A 172 12.95 15.37 -9.93
C ASP A 172 12.84 16.87 -9.60
N GLU A 173 11.72 17.52 -9.97
CA GLU A 173 11.46 18.92 -9.64
C GLU A 173 11.19 19.17 -8.14
N LYS A 174 10.56 18.22 -7.44
CA LYS A 174 10.31 18.30 -5.98
C LYS A 174 11.51 17.86 -5.12
N HIS A 175 12.35 16.95 -5.62
CA HIS A 175 13.52 16.42 -4.91
C HIS A 175 14.82 17.17 -5.25
N ALA A 176 14.80 18.20 -6.10
CA ALA A 176 15.96 19.07 -6.33
C ALA A 176 16.45 19.78 -5.04
N GLU A 177 15.64 19.83 -3.98
CA GLU A 177 16.00 20.34 -2.65
C GLU A 177 16.32 19.24 -1.63
N THR A 178 16.70 18.03 -2.05
CA THR A 178 17.11 17.00 -1.09
C THR A 178 18.58 17.17 -0.71
N THR A 179 18.85 17.70 0.49
CA THR A 179 20.20 17.76 1.08
C THR A 179 20.76 16.32 1.18
N PRO A 180 21.96 16.02 0.65
CA PRO A 180 22.49 14.67 0.68
C PRO A 180 22.74 14.21 2.12
N ILE A 181 22.31 12.98 2.43
CA ILE A 181 22.65 12.31 3.69
C ILE A 181 24.15 11.99 3.64
N ALA A 182 24.95 12.75 4.40
CA ALA A 182 26.36 12.45 4.60
C ALA A 182 26.48 11.21 5.51
N LEU A 183 26.95 10.10 4.95
CA LEU A 183 27.36 8.93 5.73
C LEU A 183 28.76 9.22 6.29
N VAL A 184 28.84 9.56 7.57
CA VAL A 184 30.11 9.64 8.30
C VAL A 184 30.56 8.20 8.57
N MET A 185 31.69 7.81 7.97
CA MET A 185 32.39 6.57 8.29
C MET A 185 33.30 6.84 9.50
N PRO A 186 33.25 6.04 10.58
CA PRO A 186 34.17 6.19 11.69
C PRO A 186 35.57 5.64 11.34
N ASP A 187 36.60 6.33 11.84
CA ASP A 187 38.05 6.07 11.65
C ASP A 187 38.54 4.71 12.17
#